data_AF-A0A060C3X7-F1
#
_entry.id   AF-A0A060C3X7-F1
#
_cell.length_a   1.000
_cell.length_b   1.000
_cell.length_c   1.000
_cell.angle_alpha   90.00
_cell.angle_beta   90.00
_cell.angle_gamma   90.00
#
_symmetry.space_group_name_H-M   'P 1'
#
loop_
_entity.id
_entity.type
_entity.pdbx_description
1 polymer ?
#
loop_
_entity_poly.entity_id
_entity_poly.type
_entity_poly.pdbx_seq_one_letter_code
_entity_poly.pdbx_strand_id
1 'polypeptide(L)'
;MARRKDGKEPNNWGSISMVQLGKELKKQMNTTCTFSVKQPDLNWENEAVRSELYNMINWWFDKGIDGFRVDAITHIQKSFEDGDIPVEPGDEQYKAAFERYTNRPGILNHFT
;
A
#
# COMPACT_ATOMS: atom_id res chain seq x y z
N MET A 1 -7.81 -8.86 0.47
CA MET A 1 -7.88 -9.08 -0.99
C MET A 1 -8.25 -10.52 -1.26
N ALA A 2 -9.07 -10.78 -2.29
CA ALA A 2 -9.37 -12.14 -2.71
C ALA A 2 -8.11 -12.77 -3.36
N ARG A 3 -7.84 -14.05 -3.05
CA ARG A 3 -6.79 -14.81 -3.74
C ARG A 3 -7.19 -15.04 -5.20
N ARG A 4 -6.19 -15.23 -6.08
CA ARG A 4 -6.46 -15.80 -7.40
C ARG A 4 -6.99 -17.23 -7.23
N LYS A 5 -7.79 -17.68 -8.20
CA LYS A 5 -8.41 -19.02 -8.20
C LYS A 5 -7.40 -20.17 -8.14
N ASP A 6 -6.14 -19.91 -8.50
CA ASP A 6 -5.00 -20.85 -8.45
C ASP A 6 -4.25 -20.85 -7.11
N GLY A 7 -4.76 -20.12 -6.10
CA GLY A 7 -4.14 -20.04 -4.78
C GLY A 7 -2.93 -19.11 -4.69
N LYS A 8 -2.56 -18.46 -5.79
CA LYS A 8 -1.50 -17.45 -5.84
C LYS A 8 -1.96 -16.10 -5.29
N GLU A 9 -0.97 -15.27 -5.04
CA GLU A 9 -1.12 -13.87 -4.67
C GLU A 9 -1.99 -13.12 -5.68
N PRO A 10 -2.75 -12.09 -5.23
CA PRO A 10 -3.60 -11.31 -6.14
C PRO A 10 -2.79 -10.62 -7.25
N ASN A 11 -1.55 -10.25 -6.97
CA ASN A 11 -0.61 -9.63 -7.89
C ASN A 11 0.85 -9.98 -7.53
N ASN A 12 1.78 -9.60 -8.41
CA ASN A 12 3.22 -9.74 -8.22
C ASN A 12 3.89 -8.50 -7.59
N TRP A 13 3.14 -7.69 -6.83
CA TRP A 13 3.68 -6.45 -6.27
C TRP A 13 4.57 -6.75 -5.07
N GLY A 14 5.83 -6.34 -5.16
CA GLY A 14 6.84 -6.47 -4.13
C GLY A 14 6.92 -5.27 -3.19
N SER A 15 7.49 -5.48 -2.00
CA SER A 15 7.77 -4.41 -1.05
C SER A 15 8.99 -3.61 -1.50
N ILE A 16 8.88 -2.28 -1.46
CA ILE A 16 9.92 -1.34 -1.89
C ILE A 16 11.23 -1.58 -1.13
N SER A 17 11.15 -1.76 0.20
CA SER A 17 12.36 -1.91 1.01
C SER A 17 13.11 -3.20 0.74
N MET A 18 12.43 -4.28 0.30
CA MET A 18 13.11 -5.53 -0.07
C MET A 18 13.83 -5.39 -1.41
N VAL A 19 13.18 -4.76 -2.41
CA VAL A 19 13.81 -4.42 -3.70
C VAL A 19 15.07 -3.59 -3.48
N GLN A 20 14.98 -2.53 -2.67
CA GLN A 20 16.10 -1.63 -2.43
C GLN A 20 17.26 -2.28 -1.66
N LEU A 21 16.99 -3.33 -0.88
CA LEU A 21 18.01 -4.11 -0.17
C LEU A 21 18.61 -5.23 -1.03
N GLY A 22 18.19 -5.40 -2.29
CA GLY A 22 18.58 -6.52 -3.13
C GLY A 22 18.23 -7.88 -2.52
N LYS A 23 17.16 -7.92 -1.71
CA LYS A 23 16.71 -9.13 -1.02
C LYS A 23 15.55 -9.74 -1.77
N GLU A 24 15.54 -11.07 -1.83
CA GLU A 24 14.42 -11.81 -2.40
C GLU A 24 13.08 -11.36 -1.79
N LEU A 25 12.16 -11.02 -2.67
CA LEU A 25 10.80 -10.66 -2.32
C LEU A 25 10.06 -11.91 -1.83
N LYS A 26 9.75 -11.93 -0.53
CA LYS A 26 8.99 -13.02 0.08
C LYS A 26 7.50 -12.81 -0.11
N LYS A 27 6.79 -13.93 -0.30
CA LYS A 27 5.33 -14.04 -0.29
C LYS A 27 4.71 -13.16 0.80
N GLN A 28 3.95 -12.14 0.40
CA GLN A 28 3.08 -11.42 1.32
C GLN A 28 1.79 -12.23 1.47
N MET A 29 1.57 -12.77 2.67
CA MET A 29 0.39 -13.58 2.93
C MET A 29 -0.82 -12.67 3.19
N ASN A 30 -1.76 -12.66 2.24
CA ASN A 30 -3.12 -12.10 2.34
C ASN A 30 -3.26 -10.57 2.56
N THR A 31 -2.17 -9.83 2.78
CA THR A 31 -2.16 -8.36 2.96
C THR A 31 -1.14 -7.71 2.03
N THR A 32 -1.45 -6.52 1.50
CA THR A 32 -0.47 -5.71 0.77
C THR A 32 0.37 -4.91 1.74
N CYS A 33 1.68 -4.90 1.52
CA CYS A 33 2.62 -4.09 2.27
C CYS A 33 3.54 -3.37 1.30
N THR A 34 3.41 -2.04 1.20
CA THR A 34 4.20 -1.23 0.25
C THR A 34 5.67 -1.21 0.63
N PHE A 35 5.99 -1.11 1.92
CA PHE A 35 7.37 -0.93 2.39
C PHE A 35 7.99 -2.22 2.90
N SER A 36 7.42 -2.81 3.94
CA SER A 36 7.94 -4.00 4.61
C SER A 36 6.82 -4.96 4.94
N VAL A 37 7.09 -6.27 4.95
CA VAL A 37 6.12 -7.30 5.37
C VAL A 37 5.61 -7.13 6.80
N LYS A 38 6.31 -6.33 7.63
CA LYS A 38 5.89 -5.99 9.00
C LYS A 38 4.99 -4.75 9.06
N GLN A 39 4.79 -4.06 7.95
CA GLN A 39 4.03 -2.82 7.82
C GLN A 39 2.87 -3.06 6.83
N PRO A 40 1.80 -3.75 7.24
CA PRO A 40 0.64 -3.95 6.39
C PRO A 40 0.00 -2.59 6.08
N ASP A 41 -0.36 -2.38 4.82
CA ASP A 41 -1.04 -1.15 4.40
C ASP A 41 -2.46 -1.14 4.98
N LEU A 42 -2.88 0.02 5.50
CA LEU A 42 -4.28 0.24 5.85
C LEU A 42 -5.14 0.31 4.60
N ASN A 43 -6.36 -0.21 4.69
CA ASN A 43 -7.35 -0.08 3.62
C ASN A 43 -8.09 1.26 3.75
N TRP A 44 -7.66 2.27 2.98
CA TRP A 44 -8.27 3.60 3.01
C TRP A 44 -9.65 3.65 2.39
N GLU A 45 -10.09 2.65 1.63
CA GLU A 45 -11.47 2.55 1.13
C GLU A 45 -12.47 2.23 2.25
N ASN A 46 -12.00 1.70 3.39
CA ASN A 46 -12.84 1.43 4.54
C ASN A 46 -13.10 2.72 5.34
N GLU A 47 -14.35 3.20 5.32
CA GLU A 47 -14.80 4.39 6.05
C GLU A 47 -14.51 4.34 7.56
N ALA A 48 -14.59 3.16 8.19
CA ALA A 48 -14.28 3.01 9.61
C ALA A 48 -12.79 3.26 9.87
N VAL A 49 -11.90 2.80 8.97
CA VAL A 49 -10.45 3.08 9.08
C VAL A 49 -10.19 4.58 8.95
N ARG A 50 -10.83 5.26 7.99
CA ARG A 50 -10.67 6.72 7.83
C ARG A 50 -11.17 7.48 9.06
N SER A 51 -12.32 7.09 9.59
CA SER A 51 -12.89 7.68 10.81
C SER A 51 -11.93 7.57 12.00
N GLU A 52 -11.34 6.38 12.22
CA GLU A 52 -10.37 6.18 13.30
C GLU A 52 -9.07 6.99 13.10
N LEU A 53 -8.60 7.12 11.85
CA LEU A 53 -7.44 7.95 11.54
C LEU A 53 -7.71 9.43 11.84
N TYR A 54 -8.89 9.95 11.50
CA TYR A 54 -9.26 11.33 11.82
C TYR A 54 -9.44 11.55 13.32
N ASN A 55 -10.02 10.58 14.04
CA ASN A 55 -10.11 10.63 15.50
C ASN A 55 -8.71 10.72 16.14
N MET A 56 -7.75 9.91 15.66
CA MET A 56 -6.37 9.97 16.11
C MET A 56 -5.72 11.34 15.80
N ILE A 57 -5.94 11.90 14.60
CA ILE A 57 -5.43 13.22 14.20
C ILE A 57 -5.98 14.31 15.15
N ASN A 58 -7.29 14.31 15.40
CA ASN A 58 -7.95 15.27 16.29
C ASN A 58 -7.46 15.13 17.74
N TRP A 59 -7.26 13.90 18.23
CA TRP A 59 -6.71 13.66 19.57
C TRP A 59 -5.35 14.35 19.78
N TRP A 60 -4.51 14.39 18.75
CA TRP A 60 -3.24 15.11 18.81
C TRP A 60 -3.42 16.64 18.71
N PHE A 61 -4.37 17.13 17.92
CA PHE A 61 -4.72 18.57 17.92
C PHE A 61 -5.21 19.04 19.28
N ASP A 62 -5.98 18.22 19.99
CA ASP A 62 -6.41 18.50 21.37
C ASP A 62 -5.22 18.59 22.36
N LYS A 63 -4.04 18.07 21.99
CA LYS A 63 -2.78 18.23 22.75
C LYS A 63 -2.01 19.51 22.39
N GLY A 64 -2.48 20.28 21.41
CA GLY A 64 -1.91 21.58 21.04
C GLY A 64 -0.78 21.52 20.03
N ILE A 65 -0.71 20.50 19.16
CA ILE A 65 0.19 20.54 18.00
C ILE A 65 -0.41 21.42 16.90
N ASP A 66 0.45 22.09 16.12
CA ASP A 66 0.00 23.01 15.07
C ASP A 66 -0.17 22.35 13.69
N GLY A 67 0.24 21.09 13.55
CA GLY A 67 0.07 20.35 12.29
C GLY A 67 0.90 19.08 12.19
N PHE A 68 0.82 18.45 11.02
CA PHE A 68 1.45 17.17 10.72
C PHE A 68 2.30 17.21 9.46
N ARG A 69 3.41 16.49 9.50
CA ARG A 69 4.06 15.94 8.31
C ARG A 69 3.46 14.58 8.03
N VAL A 70 2.81 14.41 6.89
CA VAL A 70 2.15 13.15 6.52
C VAL A 70 3.10 12.31 5.67
N ASP A 71 3.58 11.19 6.22
CA ASP A 71 4.47 10.26 5.51
C ASP A 71 3.71 9.43 4.49
N ALA A 72 4.38 9.09 3.38
CA ALA A 72 3.90 8.11 2.40
C ALA A 72 2.45 8.33 1.90
N ILE A 73 1.93 9.55 2.00
CA ILE A 73 0.53 9.87 1.69
C ILE A 73 0.18 9.56 0.24
N THR A 74 1.17 9.61 -0.64
CA THR A 74 1.06 9.26 -2.06
C THR A 74 0.73 7.79 -2.30
N HIS A 75 0.83 6.91 -1.29
CA HIS A 75 0.69 5.47 -1.41
C HIS A 75 -0.61 4.87 -0.84
N ILE A 76 -1.54 5.71 -0.40
CA ILE A 76 -2.75 5.27 0.30
C ILE A 76 -3.82 4.67 -0.63
N GLN A 77 -3.82 5.04 -1.92
CA GLN A 77 -4.77 4.55 -2.91
C GLN A 77 -4.14 3.48 -3.81
N LYS A 78 -4.87 2.40 -4.05
CA LYS A 78 -4.39 1.22 -4.78
C LYS A 78 -5.34 0.89 -5.93
N SER A 79 -4.81 0.53 -7.08
CA SER A 79 -5.62 0.03 -8.20
C SER A 79 -5.34 -1.44 -8.45
N PHE A 80 -6.01 -2.31 -7.69
CA PHE A 80 -5.79 -3.76 -7.78
C PHE A 80 -6.27 -4.35 -9.11
N GLU A 81 -7.19 -3.67 -9.80
CA GLU A 81 -7.72 -4.04 -11.11
C GLU A 81 -6.64 -4.05 -12.19
N ASP A 82 -5.56 -3.27 -11.98
CA ASP A 82 -4.42 -3.19 -12.89
C ASP A 82 -3.62 -4.49 -12.97
N GLY A 83 -3.74 -5.39 -11.98
CA GLY A 83 -3.09 -6.69 -12.00
C GLY A 83 -1.55 -6.64 -11.86
N ASP A 84 -0.88 -7.59 -12.51
CA ASP A 84 0.58 -7.77 -12.42
C ASP A 84 1.36 -6.70 -13.18
N ILE A 85 2.55 -6.37 -12.68
CA ILE A 85 3.58 -5.67 -13.46
C ILE A 85 4.18 -6.67 -14.46
N PRO A 86 4.33 -6.31 -15.75
CA PRO A 86 5.01 -7.14 -16.73
C PRO A 86 6.44 -7.55 -16.28
N VAL A 87 6.75 -8.83 -16.46
CA VAL A 87 8.06 -9.42 -16.16
C VAL A 87 8.65 -9.99 -17.45
N GLU A 88 9.88 -9.60 -17.79
CA GLU A 88 10.61 -10.13 -18.94
C GLU A 88 11.37 -11.40 -18.56
N PRO A 89 11.73 -12.26 -19.53
CA PRO A 89 12.56 -13.44 -19.25
C PRO A 89 13.88 -13.06 -18.56
N GLY A 90 14.10 -13.55 -17.34
CA GLY A 90 15.28 -13.26 -16.53
C GLY A 90 15.08 -12.23 -15.43
N ASP A 91 13.92 -11.55 -15.39
CA ASP A 91 13.56 -10.65 -14.29
C ASP A 91 13.20 -11.40 -13.01
N GLU A 92 13.29 -10.70 -11.87
CA GLU A 92 12.66 -11.15 -10.63
C GLU A 92 11.14 -11.27 -10.79
N GLN A 93 10.56 -12.33 -10.20
CA GLN A 93 9.13 -12.63 -10.27
C GLN A 93 8.25 -11.50 -9.69
N TYR A 94 8.75 -10.79 -8.69
CA TYR A 94 8.06 -9.70 -8.00
C TYR A 94 8.76 -8.38 -8.28
N LYS A 95 7.98 -7.30 -8.42
CA LYS A 95 8.51 -5.95 -8.72
C LYS A 95 7.90 -4.90 -7.81
N ALA A 96 8.67 -3.86 -7.48
CA ALA A 96 8.11 -2.68 -6.82
C ALA A 96 7.11 -1.99 -7.76
N ALA A 97 5.82 -2.13 -7.48
CA ALA A 97 4.73 -1.69 -8.33
C ALA A 97 4.37 -0.21 -8.13
N PHE A 98 5.36 0.70 -8.14
CA PHE A 98 5.16 2.13 -7.85
C PHE A 98 4.01 2.74 -8.64
N GLU A 99 3.90 2.42 -9.93
CA GLU A 99 2.84 2.89 -10.82
C GLU A 99 1.43 2.46 -10.38
N ARG A 100 1.29 1.40 -9.57
CA ARG A 100 0.00 0.81 -9.16
C ARG A 100 -0.53 1.34 -7.84
N TYR A 101 0.32 2.02 -7.08
CA TYR A 101 -0.04 2.54 -5.77
C TYR A 101 0.41 3.97 -5.50
N THR A 102 1.19 4.61 -6.38
CA THR A 102 1.65 5.99 -6.17
C THR A 102 0.75 6.97 -6.92
N ASN A 103 0.21 7.98 -6.21
CA ASN A 103 -0.61 9.06 -6.78
C ASN A 103 -1.76 8.55 -7.67
N ARG A 104 -2.42 7.48 -7.23
CA ARG A 104 -3.48 6.85 -8.02
C ARG A 104 -4.71 7.76 -8.14
N PRO A 105 -5.45 7.70 -9.26
CA PRO A 105 -6.72 8.42 -9.41
C PRO A 105 -7.67 8.12 -8.24
N GLY A 106 -8.38 9.15 -7.77
CA GLY A 106 -9.29 9.04 -6.63
C GLY A 106 -8.63 9.17 -5.25
N ILE A 107 -7.30 9.29 -5.15
CA ILE A 107 -6.60 9.46 -3.87
C ILE A 107 -7.11 10.65 -3.05
N LEU A 108 -7.56 11.72 -3.71
CA LEU A 108 -8.09 12.90 -3.05
C LEU A 108 -9.49 12.70 -2.45
N ASN A 109 -10.22 11.67 -2.90
CA ASN A 109 -11.57 11.36 -2.41
C ASN A 109 -11.54 10.83 -0.97
N HIS A 110 -10.36 10.46 -0.45
CA HIS A 110 -10.20 10.03 0.94
C HIS A 110 -10.02 11.20 1.93
N PHE A 111 -10.18 12.46 1.49
CA PHE A 111 -10.05 13.64 2.36
C PHE A 111 -11.32 14.51 2.39
N THR A 112 -12.39 14.03 1.79
CA THR A 112 -13.72 14.69 1.74
C THR A 112 -14.70 13.90 2.56
#